data_AF-A0A5C8KPF9-F1
#
_entry.id   AF-A0A5C8KPF9-F1
#
_cell.length_a   1.000
_cell.length_b   1.000
_cell.length_c   1.000
_cell.angle_alpha   90.00
_cell.angle_beta   90.00
_cell.angle_gamma   90.00
#
_symmetry.space_group_name_H-M   'P 1'
#
loop_
_entity.id
_entity.type
_entity.pdbx_description
1 polymer ?
#
loop_
_entity_poly.entity_id
_entity_poly.type
_entity_poly.pdbx_seq_one_letter_code
_entity_poly.pdbx_strand_id
1 'polypeptide(L)' 'MGYRSRGSAGLKRNGGRAGASAFDDDGTEADAVGTKLELARAYIDIGDVDGARGMLEEVCQEGTEAQQAQARELLDGLR' A
#
# COMPACT_ATOMS: atom_id res chain seq x y z
N MET A 1 27.73 5.04 59.56
CA MET A 1 28.70 4.78 58.48
C MET A 1 28.45 3.36 57.94
N GLY A 2 27.86 3.05 56.79
CA GLY A 2 27.53 3.83 55.61
C GLY A 2 28.28 3.34 54.37
N TYR A 3 28.18 2.07 53.94
CA TYR A 3 28.56 1.65 52.57
C TYR A 3 27.86 0.37 52.09
N ARG A 4 27.52 0.39 50.80
CA ARG A 4 27.12 -0.71 49.88
C ARG A 4 25.63 -0.99 49.72
N SER A 5 25.03 -0.27 48.77
CA SER A 5 24.34 -0.89 47.62
C SER A 5 24.02 0.20 46.60
N ARG A 6 24.89 0.37 45.59
CA ARG A 6 24.51 1.08 44.37
C ARG A 6 23.75 0.08 43.50
N GLY A 7 22.46 -0.07 43.80
CA GLY A 7 21.51 -0.70 42.89
C GLY A 7 21.52 0.10 41.58
N SER A 8 21.87 -0.59 40.51
CA SER A 8 21.83 -0.12 39.13
C SER A 8 20.41 0.34 38.78
N ALA A 9 20.16 1.64 38.92
CA ALA A 9 19.00 2.31 38.36
C ALA A 9 19.15 2.43 36.83
N GLY A 10 18.95 1.32 36.14
CA GLY A 10 18.80 1.26 34.69
C GLY A 10 17.34 1.52 34.29
N LEU A 11 16.80 2.69 34.66
CA LEU A 11 15.48 3.12 34.22
C LEU A 11 15.58 3.63 32.78
N LYS A 12 15.69 2.72 31.81
CA LYS A 12 15.43 3.03 30.39
C LYS A 12 13.96 2.73 30.09
N ARG A 13 13.11 3.64 30.54
CA ARG A 13 11.81 3.90 29.90
C ARG A 13 12.08 4.76 28.67
N ASN A 14 12.00 4.18 27.49
CA ASN A 14 11.60 4.82 26.24
C ASN A 14 11.53 3.71 25.19
N GLY A 15 10.44 3.49 24.47
CA GLY A 15 9.25 4.30 24.27
C GLY A 15 8.79 3.99 22.85
N GLY A 16 7.49 3.77 22.71
CA GLY A 16 6.81 3.92 21.42
C GLY A 16 7.09 2.82 20.39
N ARG A 17 6.08 1.98 20.23
CA ARG A 17 5.67 1.43 18.94
C ARG A 17 6.02 2.41 17.81
N ALA A 18 6.83 1.98 16.85
CA ALA A 18 6.76 2.48 15.49
C ALA A 18 6.48 1.26 14.60
N GLY A 19 5.25 0.74 14.72
CA GLY A 19 4.62 0.12 13.58
C GLY A 19 4.16 1.21 12.62
N ALA A 20 4.15 0.87 11.34
CA ALA A 20 3.57 1.64 10.24
C ALA A 20 4.29 2.94 9.85
N SER A 21 5.40 2.80 9.15
CA SER A 21 5.66 3.66 7.98
C SER A 21 6.02 2.74 6.81
N ALA A 22 5.07 1.89 6.44
CA ALA A 22 5.09 1.05 5.24
C ALA A 22 4.47 1.81 4.05
N PHE A 23 4.72 3.11 3.98
CA PHE A 23 4.32 3.97 2.87
C PHE A 23 5.60 4.60 2.34
N ASP A 24 6.48 3.76 1.80
CA ASP A 24 7.43 4.20 0.78
C ASP A 24 6.57 4.56 -0.44
N ASP A 25 6.02 5.78 -0.44
CA ASP A 25 5.50 6.48 -1.61
C ASP A 25 6.70 6.85 -2.48
N ASP A 26 7.27 5.84 -3.16
CA ASP A 26 8.23 6.05 -4.24
C ASP A 26 7.41 6.55 -5.45
N GLY A 27 7.18 7.86 -5.51
CA GLY A 27 6.35 8.56 -6.50
C GLY A 27 6.84 8.40 -7.94
N THR A 28 6.73 7.19 -8.47
CA THR A 28 6.97 6.82 -9.86
C THR A 28 5.63 6.64 -10.57
N GLU A 29 5.64 6.76 -11.89
CA GLU A 29 4.44 6.53 -12.71
C GLU A 29 3.89 5.11 -12.51
N ALA A 30 4.76 4.14 -12.20
CA ALA A 30 4.36 2.80 -11.80
C ALA A 30 3.55 2.82 -10.49
N ASP A 31 3.96 3.55 -9.46
CA ASP A 31 3.21 3.63 -8.20
C ASP A 31 1.85 4.34 -8.38
N ALA A 32 1.80 5.38 -9.21
CA ALA A 32 0.55 6.05 -9.56
C ALA A 32 -0.44 5.11 -10.25
N VAL A 33 0.04 4.28 -11.18
CA VAL A 33 -0.77 3.25 -11.84
C VAL A 33 -1.16 2.12 -10.88
N GLY A 34 -0.28 1.76 -9.94
CA GLY A 34 -0.58 0.80 -8.87
C GLY A 34 -1.77 1.25 -8.02
N THR A 35 -1.81 2.55 -7.69
CA THR A 35 -2.95 3.15 -6.99
C THR A 35 -4.24 3.08 -7.83
N LYS A 36 -4.16 3.34 -9.15
CA LYS A 36 -5.32 3.20 -10.06
C LYS A 36 -5.88 1.77 -10.08
N LEU A 37 -5.01 0.75 -10.05
CA LEU A 37 -5.43 -0.67 -9.96
C LEU A 37 -6.21 -0.97 -8.67
N GLU A 38 -5.72 -0.49 -7.53
CA GLU A 38 -6.39 -0.70 -6.24
C GLU A 38 -7.75 0.01 -6.21
N LEU A 39 -7.83 1.23 -6.75
CA LEU A 39 -9.09 1.96 -6.89
C LEU A 39 -10.07 1.21 -7.79
N ALA A 40 -9.65 0.78 -8.98
CA ALA A 40 -10.50 0.03 -9.90
C ALA A 40 -11.10 -1.21 -9.22
N ARG A 41 -10.31 -1.92 -8.42
CA ARG A 41 -10.79 -3.08 -7.66
C ARG A 41 -11.84 -2.72 -6.62
N ALA A 42 -11.72 -1.57 -5.96
CA ALA A 42 -12.75 -1.06 -5.06
C ALA A 42 -14.05 -0.68 -5.81
N TYR A 43 -13.95 -0.09 -7.01
CA TYR A 43 -15.13 0.18 -7.86
C TYR A 43 -15.88 -1.12 -8.22
N ILE A 44 -15.15 -2.19 -8.55
CA ILE A 44 -15.75 -3.53 -8.80
C ILE A 44 -16.48 -4.05 -7.56
N ASP A 45 -15.87 -3.93 -6.37
CA ASP A 45 -16.46 -4.40 -5.11
C ASP A 45 -17.79 -3.70 -4.77
N ILE A 46 -17.88 -2.40 -5.10
CA ILE A 46 -19.10 -1.59 -4.93
C ILE A 46 -20.15 -1.91 -6.03
N GLY A 47 -19.75 -2.60 -7.10
CA GLY A 47 -20.60 -2.94 -8.25
C GLY A 47 -20.59 -1.89 -9.37
N ASP A 48 -19.71 -0.90 -9.30
CA ASP A 48 -19.51 0.11 -10.34
C ASP A 48 -18.50 -0.39 -11.39
N VAL A 49 -18.95 -1.35 -12.19
CA VAL A 49 -18.12 -2.01 -13.20
C VAL A 49 -17.69 -1.05 -14.32
N ASP A 50 -18.53 -0.06 -14.65
CA ASP A 50 -18.25 0.92 -15.70
C ASP A 50 -17.07 1.83 -15.32
N GLY A 51 -17.06 2.36 -14.09
CA GLY A 51 -15.95 3.15 -13.57
C GLY A 51 -14.67 2.33 -13.39
N ALA A 52 -14.79 1.10 -12.88
CA ALA A 52 -13.66 0.19 -12.78
C ALA A 52 -13.03 -0.10 -14.16
N ARG A 53 -13.86 -0.37 -15.16
CA ARG A 53 -13.41 -0.67 -16.53
C ARG A 53 -12.61 0.50 -17.12
N GLY A 54 -13.12 1.73 -17.00
CA GLY A 54 -12.41 2.93 -17.45
C GLY A 54 -11.01 3.05 -16.83
N MET A 55 -10.90 2.88 -15.51
CA MET A 55 -9.61 2.89 -14.82
C MET A 55 -8.68 1.76 -15.27
N LEU A 56 -9.19 0.54 -15.47
CA LEU A 56 -8.37 -0.60 -15.90
C LEU A 56 -7.86 -0.42 -17.34
N GLU A 57 -8.63 0.25 -18.20
CA GLU A 57 -8.19 0.62 -19.55
C GLU A 57 -7.07 1.67 -19.53
N GLU A 58 -7.12 2.64 -18.61
CA GLU A 58 -6.00 3.58 -18.36
C GLU A 58 -4.75 2.85 -17.86
N VAL A 59 -4.89 1.97 -16.87
CA VAL A 59 -3.79 1.13 -16.36
C VAL A 59 -3.15 0.30 -17.48
N CYS A 60 -3.96 -0.24 -18.40
CA CYS A 60 -3.47 -1.00 -19.54
C CYS A 60 -2.62 -0.16 -20.51
N GLN A 61 -2.80 1.16 -20.54
CA GLN A 61 -2.09 2.07 -21.45
C GLN A 61 -0.86 2.71 -20.78
N GLU A 62 -0.99 3.09 -19.51
CA GLU A 62 0.02 3.86 -18.77
C GLU A 62 0.91 2.97 -17.88
N GLY A 63 0.43 1.77 -17.53
CA GLY A 63 1.12 0.86 -16.62
C GLY A 63 2.30 0.10 -17.21
N THR A 64 3.11 -0.45 -16.33
CA THR A 64 4.16 -1.42 -16.67
C THR A 64 3.56 -2.75 -17.13
N GLU A 65 4.36 -3.61 -17.79
CA GLU A 65 3.90 -4.91 -18.31
C GLU A 65 3.17 -5.76 -17.24
N ALA A 66 3.66 -5.74 -16.00
CA ALA A 66 3.03 -6.43 -14.88
C ALA A 66 1.64 -5.85 -14.55
N GLN A 67 1.52 -4.52 -14.50
CA GLN A 67 0.27 -3.83 -14.18
C GLN A 67 -0.75 -3.98 -15.30
N GLN A 68 -0.31 -3.90 -16.55
CA GLN A 68 -1.16 -4.16 -17.71
C GLN A 68 -1.70 -5.60 -17.68
N ALA A 69 -0.87 -6.57 -17.33
CA ALA A 69 -1.30 -7.97 -17.19
C ALA A 69 -2.37 -8.11 -16.11
N GLN A 70 -2.18 -7.48 -14.94
CA GLN A 70 -3.17 -7.49 -13.86
C GLN A 70 -4.48 -6.80 -14.26
N ALA A 71 -4.41 -5.66 -14.95
CA ALA A 71 -5.60 -4.97 -15.43
C ALA A 71 -6.39 -5.80 -16.45
N ARG A 72 -5.70 -6.49 -17.35
CA ARG A 72 -6.33 -7.41 -18.32
C ARG A 72 -7.02 -8.59 -17.64
N GLU A 73 -6.40 -9.16 -16.60
CA GLU A 73 -7.01 -10.24 -15.82
C GLU A 73 -8.31 -9.77 -15.14
N LEU A 74 -8.29 -8.57 -14.55
CA LEU A 74 -9.49 -7.99 -13.95
C LEU A 74 -10.56 -7.69 -15.00
N LEU A 75 -10.20 -7.11 -16.15
CA LEU A 75 -11.13 -6.83 -17.25
C LEU A 75 -11.79 -8.10 -17.81
N ASP A 76 -11.05 -9.21 -17.88
CA ASP A 76 -11.60 -10.51 -18.30
C ASP A 76 -12.64 -11.03 -17.30
N GLY A 77 -12.39 -10.84 -16.01
CA GLY A 77 -13.32 -11.20 -14.93
C GLY A 77 -14.59 -10.34 -14.85
N LEU A 78 -14.65 -9.21 -15.56
CA LEU A 78 -15.81 -8.31 -15.63
C LEU A 78 -16.74 -8.61 -16.81
N ARG A 79 -16.42 -9.61 -17.63
CA ARG A 79 -17.17 -10.02 -18.82
C ARG A 79 -18.34 -10.94 -18.50
#